data_AF-H3CJ27-F1
#
_entry.id   AF-H3CJ27-F1
#
_cell.length_a   1.000
_cell.length_b   1.000
_cell.length_c   1.000
_cell.angle_alpha   90.00
_cell.angle_beta   90.00
_cell.angle_gamma   90.00
#
_symmetry.space_group_name_H-M   'P 1'
#
loop_
_entity.id
_entity.type
_entity.pdbx_description
1 polymer ?
#
loop_
_entity_poly.entity_id
_entity_poly.type
_entity_poly.pdbx_seq_one_letter_code
_entity_poly.pdbx_strand_id
1 'polypeptide(L)'
;PGEEGLSLKHVEYQVTSQRYKTSVYRRYSDFDVFHEVLLQRFSYRVVPAMPPKRMLKGEREFIEGRRRGLGRFINLVARHPIFSEDELLKTFLTFNGSDVQTKLRDAYKRTGDEFMTNRIATQAKEYLPADIQAQFLTSREVIKNIHNSFNRLRDRAETMAERSKENAADLLMFGRELSVLGSDGSSLPSWASSQSSWGALRQSLKSLSVEFTVLSDKAAQQGRREEDDVVEKLSLFLDLLQSYRDLCERHEKGVLHEHQRALHKYGVMKRQMMSATVQPKEQASVEQLESRIVQQENAIQTMELRNYFSLFCLHQETQLIFIYLPITSHILGAFVNSQVQGHTEMGQVWNELQPKLGCLF
;
A
#
# COMPACT_ATOMS: atom_id res chain seq x y z
N PRO A 1 11.51 -11.51 -45.66
CA PRO A 1 12.34 -10.62 -44.81
C PRO A 1 11.45 -10.01 -43.73
N GLY A 2 11.54 -10.57 -42.52
CA GLY A 2 10.52 -10.48 -41.49
C GLY A 2 10.54 -9.18 -40.70
N GLU A 3 9.38 -8.54 -40.61
CA GLU A 3 9.11 -7.51 -39.60
C GLU A 3 8.87 -8.22 -38.27
N GLU A 4 9.91 -8.18 -37.42
CA GLU A 4 9.83 -8.56 -36.02
C GLU A 4 8.71 -7.76 -35.33
N GLY A 5 7.81 -8.50 -34.69
CA GLY A 5 6.61 -7.98 -34.08
C GLY A 5 6.87 -6.84 -33.10
N LEU A 6 5.93 -5.90 -33.06
CA LEU A 6 5.78 -4.93 -31.98
C LEU A 6 5.65 -5.66 -30.64
N SER A 7 6.78 -5.94 -29.98
CA SER A 7 6.76 -6.33 -28.58
C SER A 7 6.27 -5.12 -27.79
N LEU A 8 5.07 -5.21 -27.22
CA LEU A 8 4.57 -4.24 -26.25
C LEU A 8 5.63 -4.07 -25.16
N LYS A 9 6.31 -2.91 -25.14
CA LYS A 9 7.34 -2.61 -24.14
C LYS A 9 6.68 -2.58 -22.76
N HIS A 10 6.91 -3.63 -21.97
CA HIS A 10 6.46 -3.65 -20.58
C HIS A 10 7.19 -2.56 -19.78
N VAL A 11 6.45 -1.82 -18.95
CA VAL A 11 7.04 -0.81 -18.06
C VAL A 11 7.96 -1.50 -17.05
N GLU A 12 9.21 -1.07 -17.01
CA GLU A 12 10.21 -1.49 -16.03
C GLU A 12 10.40 -0.39 -14.98
N TYR A 13 10.50 -0.82 -13.72
CA TYR A 13 10.70 0.03 -12.56
C TYR A 13 12.12 -0.16 -12.04
N GLN A 14 12.85 0.93 -11.89
CA GLN A 14 14.13 0.90 -11.18
C GLN A 14 13.87 0.78 -9.67
N VAL A 15 14.34 -0.30 -9.06
CA VAL A 15 14.24 -0.55 -7.62
C VAL A 15 15.64 -0.41 -7.02
N THR A 16 15.80 0.57 -6.12
CA THR A 16 17.07 0.86 -5.46
C THR A 16 17.01 0.45 -3.98
N SER A 17 17.96 -0.38 -3.55
CA SER A 17 18.11 -0.78 -2.15
C SER A 17 19.28 -0.05 -1.51
N GLN A 18 18.99 0.72 -0.46
CA GLN A 18 20.03 1.34 0.36
C GLN A 18 20.83 0.30 1.17
N ARG A 19 20.14 -0.72 1.70
CA ARG A 19 20.74 -1.80 2.49
C ARG A 19 21.78 -2.58 1.69
N TYR A 20 21.45 -2.93 0.45
CA TYR A 20 22.32 -3.74 -0.42
C TYR A 20 23.20 -2.93 -1.37
N LYS A 21 22.99 -1.61 -1.46
CA LYS A 21 23.68 -0.70 -2.39
C LYS A 21 23.56 -1.15 -3.85
N THR A 22 22.37 -1.65 -4.22
CA THR A 22 22.06 -2.16 -5.55
C THR A 22 20.90 -1.38 -6.18
N SER A 23 20.91 -1.29 -7.51
CA SER A 23 19.77 -0.88 -8.32
C SER A 23 19.50 -1.95 -9.35
N VAL A 24 18.26 -2.43 -9.41
CA VAL A 24 17.81 -3.46 -10.34
C VAL A 24 16.55 -3.01 -11.05
N TYR A 25 16.33 -3.49 -12.27
CA TYR A 25 15.08 -3.25 -13.00
C TYR A 25 14.10 -4.41 -12.76
N ARG A 26 12.85 -4.06 -12.49
CA ARG A 26 11.76 -5.02 -12.22
C ARG A 26 10.51 -4.62 -12.97
N ARG A 27 9.83 -5.58 -13.58
CA ARG A 27 8.50 -5.39 -14.17
C ARG A 27 7.43 -5.66 -13.13
N TYR A 28 6.22 -5.16 -13.37
CA TYR A 28 5.07 -5.48 -12.53
C TYR A 28 4.89 -7.01 -12.35
N SER A 29 5.10 -7.81 -13.40
CA SER A 29 5.02 -9.28 -13.31
C SER A 29 6.08 -9.88 -12.38
N ASP A 30 7.26 -9.27 -12.24
CA ASP A 30 8.27 -9.76 -11.30
C ASP A 30 7.82 -9.53 -9.85
N PHE A 31 7.20 -8.39 -9.58
CA PHE A 31 6.57 -8.13 -8.27
C PHE A 31 5.39 -9.07 -8.01
N ASP A 32 4.58 -9.40 -9.02
CA ASP A 32 3.47 -10.34 -8.90
C ASP A 32 3.95 -11.74 -8.47
N VAL A 33 5.00 -12.24 -9.11
CA VAL A 33 5.65 -13.51 -8.70
C VAL A 33 6.26 -13.40 -7.32
N PHE A 34 6.93 -12.29 -7.01
CA PHE A 34 7.51 -12.07 -5.68
C PHE A 34 6.44 -12.07 -4.58
N HIS A 35 5.31 -11.39 -4.79
CA HIS A 35 4.17 -11.39 -3.89
C HIS A 35 3.54 -12.79 -3.75
N GLU A 36 3.41 -13.55 -4.83
CA GLU A 36 2.92 -14.94 -4.81
C GLU A 36 3.81 -15.83 -3.93
N VAL A 37 5.13 -15.79 -4.11
CA VAL A 37 6.05 -16.61 -3.30
C VAL A 37 6.11 -16.15 -1.85
N LEU A 38 5.94 -14.84 -1.57
CA LEU A 38 5.80 -14.34 -0.20
C LEU A 38 4.56 -14.90 0.48
N LEU A 39 3.41 -14.91 -0.20
CA LEU A 39 2.17 -15.49 0.34
C LEU A 39 2.29 -17.00 0.59
N GLN A 40 2.99 -17.73 -0.28
CA GLN A 40 3.23 -19.17 -0.14
C GLN A 40 4.20 -19.49 1.00
N ARG A 41 5.26 -18.69 1.16
CA ARG A 41 6.26 -18.87 2.21
C ARG A 41 5.74 -18.43 3.58
N PHE A 42 5.03 -17.31 3.62
CA PHE A 42 4.61 -16.62 4.83
C PHE A 42 3.08 -16.53 4.94
N SER A 43 2.43 -17.68 4.86
CA SER A 43 0.97 -17.84 4.90
C SER A 43 0.29 -17.22 6.14
N TYR A 44 1.05 -16.98 7.21
CA TYR A 44 0.53 -16.46 8.49
C TYR A 44 1.08 -15.07 8.85
N ARG A 45 1.70 -14.35 7.90
CA ARG A 45 2.29 -13.00 8.10
C ARG A 45 1.54 -11.93 7.33
N VAL A 46 1.71 -10.65 7.69
CA VAL A 46 1.11 -9.52 6.96
C VAL A 46 1.89 -9.27 5.67
N VAL A 47 1.41 -9.83 4.55
CA VAL A 47 1.98 -9.61 3.22
C VAL A 47 1.25 -8.44 2.55
N PRO A 48 1.94 -7.34 2.20
CA PRO A 48 1.31 -6.17 1.60
C PRO A 48 0.63 -6.46 0.26
N ALA A 49 -0.55 -5.89 0.03
CA ALA A 49 -1.25 -6.02 -1.24
C ALA A 49 -0.51 -5.31 -2.39
N MET A 50 -0.63 -5.88 -3.58
CA MET A 50 -0.10 -5.31 -4.82
C MET A 50 -1.07 -4.26 -5.40
N PRO A 51 -0.57 -3.18 -6.04
CA PRO A 51 -1.44 -2.25 -6.77
C PRO A 51 -2.14 -2.95 -7.96
N PRO A 52 -3.29 -2.45 -8.43
CA PRO A 52 -4.13 -3.14 -9.40
C PRO A 52 -3.44 -3.43 -10.76
N LYS A 53 -3.77 -4.60 -11.33
CA LYS A 53 -3.26 -5.07 -12.64
C LYS A 53 -3.80 -4.28 -13.83
N ARG A 54 -5.05 -3.82 -13.76
CA ARG A 54 -5.78 -3.17 -14.86
C ARG A 54 -6.40 -1.84 -14.42
N MET A 55 -6.74 -1.03 -15.40
CA MET A 55 -7.15 0.36 -15.27
C MET A 55 -8.66 0.58 -15.24
N LEU A 56 -9.06 1.69 -14.60
CA LEU A 56 -10.34 2.39 -14.82
C LEU A 56 -10.16 3.88 -15.23
N LYS A 57 -8.93 4.43 -15.18
CA LYS A 57 -8.57 5.86 -15.43
C LYS A 57 -7.50 6.02 -16.54
N GLY A 58 -6.93 7.21 -16.76
CA GLY A 58 -5.94 7.50 -17.81
C GLY A 58 -4.54 6.89 -17.59
N GLU A 59 -3.79 6.66 -18.67
CA GLU A 59 -2.53 5.89 -18.68
C GLU A 59 -1.42 6.48 -17.80
N ARG A 60 -1.23 7.81 -17.77
CA ARG A 60 -0.16 8.44 -16.98
C ARG A 60 -0.40 8.35 -15.48
N GLU A 61 -1.61 8.69 -15.04
CA GLU A 61 -2.04 8.60 -13.63
C GLU A 61 -1.92 7.16 -13.12
N PHE A 62 -2.16 6.18 -13.99
CA PHE A 62 -1.98 4.78 -13.65
C PHE A 62 -0.55 4.39 -13.36
N ILE A 63 0.36 4.77 -14.26
CA ILE A 63 1.76 4.36 -14.17
C ILE A 63 2.33 4.95 -12.89
N GLU A 64 1.98 6.20 -12.58
CA GLU A 64 2.40 6.86 -11.34
C GLU A 64 1.75 6.25 -10.09
N GLY A 65 0.43 6.04 -10.09
CA GLY A 65 -0.27 5.40 -8.97
C GLY A 65 0.23 3.98 -8.70
N ARG A 66 0.53 3.23 -9.77
CA ARG A 66 1.17 1.91 -9.68
C ARG A 66 2.60 2.02 -9.14
N ARG A 67 3.41 2.97 -9.62
CA ARG A 67 4.78 3.20 -9.13
C ARG A 67 4.78 3.49 -7.64
N ARG A 68 3.87 4.37 -7.18
CA ARG A 68 3.65 4.68 -5.75
C ARG A 68 3.24 3.44 -4.97
N GLY A 69 2.25 2.68 -5.45
CA GLY A 69 1.80 1.43 -4.82
C GLY A 69 2.89 0.35 -4.73
N LEU A 70 3.66 0.13 -5.81
CA LEU A 70 4.81 -0.79 -5.80
C LEU A 70 5.88 -0.32 -4.82
N GLY A 71 6.11 0.99 -4.75
CA GLY A 71 6.99 1.62 -3.77
C GLY A 71 6.56 1.33 -2.34
N ARG A 72 5.28 1.50 -2.01
CA ARG A 72 4.74 1.19 -0.67
C ARG A 72 4.84 -0.30 -0.37
N PHE A 73 4.44 -1.16 -1.31
CA PHE A 73 4.57 -2.62 -1.21
C PHE A 73 5.99 -3.03 -0.82
N ILE A 74 7.00 -2.65 -1.61
CA ILE A 74 8.37 -3.11 -1.37
C ILE A 74 8.97 -2.51 -0.10
N ASN A 75 8.59 -1.29 0.27
CA ASN A 75 9.03 -0.66 1.51
C ASN A 75 8.44 -1.37 2.75
N LEU A 76 7.16 -1.74 2.71
CA LEU A 76 6.54 -2.51 3.79
C LEU A 76 7.19 -3.89 3.91
N VAL A 77 7.41 -4.58 2.79
CA VAL A 77 8.13 -5.87 2.80
C VAL A 77 9.54 -5.71 3.37
N ALA A 78 10.30 -4.72 2.92
CA ALA A 78 11.69 -4.53 3.35
C ALA A 78 11.84 -4.08 4.82
N ARG A 79 10.80 -3.51 5.42
CA ARG A 79 10.77 -3.11 6.83
C ARG A 79 10.16 -4.16 7.76
N HIS A 80 9.53 -5.20 7.20
CA HIS A 80 8.95 -6.27 8.00
C HIS A 80 10.06 -7.12 8.64
N PRO A 81 10.09 -7.33 9.97
CA PRO A 81 11.20 -7.99 10.66
C PRO A 81 11.52 -9.40 10.13
N ILE A 82 10.50 -10.14 9.70
CA ILE A 82 10.68 -11.49 9.14
C ILE A 82 11.15 -11.45 7.68
N PHE A 83 10.58 -10.58 6.84
CA PHE A 83 10.90 -10.58 5.41
C PHE A 83 12.24 -9.89 5.12
N SER A 84 12.65 -8.92 5.97
CA SER A 84 13.87 -8.15 5.76
C SER A 84 15.13 -9.02 5.76
N GLU A 85 15.08 -10.14 6.50
CA GLU A 85 16.17 -11.10 6.65
C GLU A 85 16.04 -12.31 5.71
N ASP A 86 14.96 -12.39 4.93
CA ASP A 86 14.70 -13.54 4.06
C ASP A 86 15.42 -13.45 2.70
N GLU A 87 15.85 -14.61 2.21
CA GLU A 87 16.55 -14.74 0.93
C GLU A 87 15.69 -14.29 -0.27
N LEU A 88 14.36 -14.44 -0.20
CA LEU A 88 13.48 -14.01 -1.29
C LEU A 88 13.60 -12.50 -1.52
N LEU A 89 13.56 -11.69 -0.46
CA LEU A 89 13.70 -10.24 -0.57
C LEU A 89 15.10 -9.87 -1.05
N LYS A 90 16.14 -10.49 -0.48
CA LYS A 90 17.53 -10.25 -0.91
C LYS A 90 17.71 -10.54 -2.40
N THR A 91 17.19 -11.67 -2.88
CA THR A 91 17.23 -12.06 -4.29
C THR A 91 16.48 -11.04 -5.14
N PHE A 92 15.27 -10.66 -4.73
CA PHE A 92 14.47 -9.66 -5.45
C PHE A 92 15.17 -8.30 -5.56
N LEU A 93 15.94 -7.87 -4.56
CA LEU A 93 16.61 -6.56 -4.54
C LEU A 93 18.02 -6.54 -5.15
N THR A 94 18.67 -7.70 -5.31
CA THR A 94 20.09 -7.77 -5.69
C THR A 94 20.37 -8.52 -6.99
N PHE A 95 19.48 -9.41 -7.43
CA PHE A 95 19.72 -10.23 -8.62
C PHE A 95 19.50 -9.43 -9.91
N ASN A 96 20.51 -9.34 -10.79
CA ASN A 96 20.44 -8.52 -12.00
C ASN A 96 20.13 -9.32 -13.29
N GLY A 97 19.80 -10.61 -13.20
CA GLY A 97 19.44 -11.43 -14.36
C GLY A 97 17.95 -11.35 -14.72
N SER A 98 17.61 -11.76 -15.94
CA SER A 98 16.24 -11.74 -16.48
C SER A 98 15.34 -12.85 -15.93
N ASP A 99 15.90 -13.86 -15.27
CA ASP A 99 15.24 -15.06 -14.73
C ASP A 99 14.88 -14.92 -13.24
N VAL A 100 14.70 -13.68 -12.74
CA VAL A 100 14.40 -13.43 -11.32
C VAL A 100 13.18 -14.20 -10.81
N GLN A 101 12.14 -14.33 -11.64
CA GLN A 101 10.92 -15.08 -11.29
C GLN A 101 11.21 -16.56 -11.02
N THR A 102 12.03 -17.19 -11.87
CA THR A 102 12.45 -18.60 -11.71
C THR A 102 13.25 -18.75 -10.43
N LYS A 103 14.23 -17.86 -10.19
CA LYS A 103 15.05 -17.89 -8.97
C LYS A 103 14.23 -17.78 -7.69
N LEU A 104 13.22 -16.91 -7.68
CA LEU A 104 12.33 -16.77 -6.52
C LEU A 104 11.52 -18.04 -6.26
N ARG A 105 10.98 -18.66 -7.32
CA ARG A 105 10.22 -19.91 -7.20
C ARG A 105 11.11 -21.07 -6.73
N ASP A 106 12.33 -21.16 -7.25
CA ASP A 106 13.26 -22.22 -6.86
C ASP A 106 13.80 -22.04 -5.44
N ALA A 107 14.04 -20.79 -5.02
CA ALA A 107 14.37 -20.48 -3.63
C ALA A 107 13.25 -20.91 -2.68
N TYR A 108 11.98 -20.63 -3.02
CA TYR A 108 10.84 -21.11 -2.23
C TYR A 108 10.73 -22.65 -2.22
N LYS A 109 10.81 -23.32 -3.38
CA LYS A 109 10.73 -24.79 -3.46
C LYS A 109 11.78 -25.48 -2.58
N ARG A 110 13.00 -24.93 -2.53
CA ARG A 110 14.09 -25.47 -1.70
C ARG A 110 13.83 -25.30 -0.21
N THR A 111 13.30 -24.16 0.21
CA THR A 111 13.21 -23.79 1.63
C THR A 111 11.86 -24.15 2.26
N GLY A 112 10.77 -24.15 1.49
CA GLY A 112 9.41 -24.42 1.99
C GLY A 112 8.76 -23.24 2.70
N ASP A 113 7.65 -23.52 3.39
CA ASP A 113 6.90 -22.53 4.17
C ASP A 113 7.56 -22.20 5.53
N GLU A 114 7.12 -21.11 6.16
CA GLU A 114 7.64 -20.65 7.45
C GLU A 114 7.41 -21.69 8.56
N PHE A 115 6.29 -22.41 8.56
CA PHE A 115 5.98 -23.41 9.59
C PHE A 115 7.02 -24.54 9.59
N MET A 116 7.45 -24.99 8.42
CA MET A 116 8.45 -26.06 8.29
C MET A 116 9.87 -25.62 8.70
N THR A 117 10.14 -24.31 8.70
CA THR A 117 11.49 -23.76 8.89
C THR A 117 11.67 -23.05 10.22
N ASN A 118 10.58 -22.63 10.84
CA ASN A 118 10.60 -21.93 12.12
C ASN A 118 10.71 -22.92 13.30
N ARG A 119 11.79 -22.77 14.08
CA ARG A 119 12.15 -23.69 15.17
C ARG A 119 11.13 -23.77 16.30
N ILE A 120 10.31 -22.73 16.48
CA ILE A 120 9.29 -22.69 17.54
C ILE A 120 7.89 -23.07 17.02
N ALA A 121 7.74 -23.40 15.73
CA ALA A 121 6.43 -23.57 15.12
C ALA A 121 5.59 -24.68 15.78
N THR A 122 6.21 -25.81 16.11
CA THR A 122 5.55 -26.93 16.78
C THR A 122 5.31 -26.69 18.27
N GLN A 123 5.94 -25.67 18.86
CA GLN A 123 5.81 -25.27 20.27
C GLN A 123 5.00 -23.99 20.44
N ALA A 124 4.43 -23.44 19.36
CA ALA A 124 3.78 -22.13 19.36
C ALA A 124 2.72 -21.95 20.46
N LYS A 125 2.01 -23.03 20.82
CA LYS A 125 1.01 -23.05 21.90
C LYS A 125 1.57 -22.58 23.24
N GLU A 126 2.82 -22.89 23.55
CA GLU A 126 3.46 -22.59 24.84
C GLU A 126 3.73 -21.09 25.01
N TYR A 127 3.82 -20.35 23.91
CA TYR A 127 4.09 -18.91 23.89
C TYR A 127 2.81 -18.06 23.81
N LEU A 128 1.64 -18.70 23.70
CA LEU A 128 0.37 -18.01 23.52
C LEU A 128 -0.36 -17.79 24.86
N PRO A 129 -0.95 -16.60 25.07
CA PRO A 129 -1.89 -16.39 26.18
C PRO A 129 -3.09 -17.34 26.11
N ALA A 130 -3.62 -17.73 27.27
CA ALA A 130 -4.78 -18.64 27.35
C ALA A 130 -6.03 -18.07 26.66
N ASP A 131 -6.16 -16.74 26.61
CA ASP A 131 -7.27 -16.00 26.01
C ASP A 131 -6.97 -15.47 24.59
N ILE A 132 -5.94 -16.02 23.91
CA ILE A 132 -5.49 -15.54 22.59
C ILE A 132 -6.62 -15.39 21.56
N GLN A 133 -7.60 -16.29 21.58
CA GLN A 133 -8.74 -16.23 20.67
C GLN A 133 -9.62 -15.00 20.92
N ALA A 134 -9.87 -14.67 22.18
CA ALA A 134 -10.62 -13.46 22.54
C ALA A 134 -9.82 -12.21 22.16
N GLN A 135 -8.52 -12.19 22.48
CA GLN A 135 -7.63 -11.09 22.10
C GLN A 135 -7.58 -10.86 20.59
N PHE A 136 -7.55 -11.94 19.79
CA PHE A 136 -7.61 -11.86 18.34
C PHE A 136 -8.90 -11.18 17.87
N LEU A 137 -10.07 -11.63 18.35
CA LEU A 137 -11.36 -11.06 17.96
C LEU A 137 -11.45 -9.57 18.30
N THR A 138 -11.02 -9.19 19.51
CA THR A 138 -10.99 -7.79 19.94
C THR A 138 -10.03 -6.96 19.08
N SER A 139 -8.81 -7.44 18.89
CA SER A 139 -7.78 -6.72 18.11
C SER A 139 -8.21 -6.52 16.65
N ARG A 140 -8.85 -7.53 16.05
CA ARG A 140 -9.39 -7.45 14.70
C ARG A 140 -10.44 -6.35 14.56
N GLU A 141 -11.37 -6.24 15.51
CA GLU A 141 -12.40 -5.20 15.44
C GLU A 141 -11.81 -3.80 15.68
N VAL A 142 -10.87 -3.66 16.61
CA VAL A 142 -10.14 -2.40 16.84
C VAL A 142 -9.40 -1.97 15.57
N ILE A 143 -8.61 -2.87 14.96
CA ILE A 143 -7.82 -2.57 13.75
C ILE A 143 -8.73 -2.25 12.55
N LYS A 144 -9.86 -2.93 12.41
CA LYS A 144 -10.89 -2.62 11.41
C LYS A 144 -11.46 -1.21 11.59
N ASN A 145 -11.75 -0.80 12.82
CA ASN A 145 -12.27 0.54 13.11
C ASN A 145 -11.22 1.63 12.85
N ILE A 146 -9.95 1.35 13.17
CA ILE A 146 -8.82 2.21 12.82
C ILE A 146 -8.72 2.33 11.29
N HIS A 147 -8.69 1.22 10.56
CA HIS A 147 -8.67 1.22 9.10
C HIS A 147 -9.77 2.09 8.49
N ASN A 148 -11.03 1.89 8.91
CA ASN A 148 -12.15 2.66 8.39
C ASN A 148 -12.03 4.16 8.67
N SER A 149 -11.49 4.53 9.83
CA SER A 149 -11.29 5.94 10.21
C SER A 149 -10.16 6.58 9.43
N PHE A 150 -9.03 5.88 9.28
CA PHE A 150 -7.90 6.34 8.48
C PHE A 150 -8.22 6.40 6.99
N ASN A 151 -9.09 5.52 6.48
CA ASN A 151 -9.51 5.58 5.08
C ASN A 151 -10.27 6.88 4.81
N ARG A 152 -11.24 7.22 5.68
CA ARG A 152 -11.95 8.51 5.59
C ARG A 152 -11.00 9.70 5.71
N LEU A 153 -10.00 9.63 6.60
CA LEU A 153 -9.00 10.69 6.75
C LEU A 153 -8.16 10.86 5.47
N ARG A 154 -7.69 9.75 4.89
CA ARG A 154 -6.96 9.73 3.62
C ARG A 154 -7.78 10.36 2.51
N ASP A 155 -9.05 9.94 2.35
CA ASP A 155 -9.91 10.46 1.28
C ASP A 155 -10.10 12.00 1.40
N ARG A 156 -10.17 12.53 2.63
CA ARG A 156 -10.21 13.98 2.86
C ARG A 156 -8.87 14.65 2.55
N ALA A 157 -7.75 14.08 2.97
CA ALA A 157 -6.43 14.61 2.67
C ALA A 157 -6.15 14.64 1.16
N GLU A 158 -6.54 13.59 0.43
CA GLU A 158 -6.44 13.52 -1.03
C GLU A 158 -7.28 14.61 -1.70
N THR A 159 -8.51 14.83 -1.23
CA THR A 159 -9.36 15.94 -1.69
C THR A 159 -8.75 17.32 -1.40
N MET A 160 -7.98 17.46 -0.32
CA MET A 160 -7.28 18.71 -0.01
C MET A 160 -6.10 18.93 -0.95
N ALA A 161 -5.28 17.91 -1.16
CA ALA A 161 -4.15 17.95 -2.09
C ALA A 161 -4.60 18.28 -3.52
N GLU A 162 -5.72 17.70 -3.97
CA GLU A 162 -6.26 17.99 -5.31
C GLU A 162 -6.72 19.45 -5.43
N ARG A 163 -7.42 19.98 -4.41
CA ARG A 163 -7.81 21.39 -4.39
C ARG A 163 -6.62 22.34 -4.41
N SER A 164 -5.52 21.98 -3.75
CA SER A 164 -4.28 22.77 -3.79
C SER A 164 -3.68 22.79 -5.20
N LYS A 165 -3.77 21.68 -5.96
CA LYS A 165 -3.35 21.62 -7.38
C LYS A 165 -4.28 22.43 -8.28
N GLU A 166 -5.59 22.35 -8.08
CA GLU A 166 -6.58 23.13 -8.82
C GLU A 166 -6.38 24.63 -8.60
N ASN A 167 -6.20 25.06 -7.34
CA ASN A 167 -5.90 26.46 -7.02
C ASN A 167 -4.62 26.96 -7.71
N ALA A 168 -3.58 26.12 -7.79
CA ALA A 168 -2.38 26.45 -8.53
C ALA A 168 -2.65 26.66 -10.02
N ALA A 169 -3.47 25.80 -10.62
CA ALA A 169 -3.88 25.94 -12.02
C ALA A 169 -4.68 27.23 -12.26
N ASP A 170 -5.62 27.55 -11.37
CA ASP A 170 -6.44 28.76 -11.46
C ASP A 170 -5.60 30.04 -11.33
N LEU A 171 -4.66 30.09 -10.38
CA LEU A 171 -3.72 31.21 -10.22
C LEU A 171 -2.87 31.42 -11.48
N LEU A 172 -2.40 30.33 -12.10
CA LEU A 172 -1.63 30.41 -13.34
C LEU A 172 -2.48 30.94 -14.49
N MET A 173 -3.71 30.46 -14.62
CA MET A 173 -4.63 30.90 -15.67
C MET A 173 -5.02 32.37 -15.47
N PHE A 174 -5.30 32.79 -14.25
CA PHE A 174 -5.56 34.20 -13.94
C PHE A 174 -4.37 35.10 -14.31
N GLY A 175 -3.15 34.69 -13.94
CA GLY A 175 -1.93 35.40 -14.35
C GLY A 175 -1.79 35.50 -15.87
N ARG A 176 -2.10 34.43 -16.61
CA ARG A 176 -2.07 34.45 -18.09
C ARG A 176 -3.04 35.46 -18.66
N GLU A 177 -4.27 35.53 -18.17
CA GLU A 177 -5.26 36.51 -18.63
C GLU A 177 -4.81 37.96 -18.34
N LEU A 178 -4.18 38.22 -17.19
CA LEU A 178 -3.57 39.52 -16.91
C LEU A 178 -2.46 39.87 -17.91
N SER A 179 -1.63 38.90 -18.29
CA SER A 179 -0.57 39.10 -19.28
C SER A 179 -1.13 39.36 -20.67
N VAL A 180 -2.23 38.68 -21.05
CA VAL A 180 -2.93 38.90 -22.32
C VAL A 180 -3.48 40.32 -22.36
N LEU A 181 -4.21 40.73 -21.33
CA LEU A 181 -4.76 42.08 -21.22
C LEU A 181 -3.67 43.16 -21.21
N GLY A 182 -2.57 42.92 -20.48
CA GLY A 182 -1.43 43.82 -20.42
C GLY A 182 -0.61 43.89 -21.72
N SER A 183 -0.78 42.93 -22.63
CA SER A 183 -0.08 42.90 -23.93
C SER A 183 -0.95 43.36 -25.10
N ASP A 184 -2.24 43.63 -24.87
CA ASP A 184 -3.14 44.14 -25.91
C ASP A 184 -2.66 45.52 -26.37
N GLY A 185 -2.32 45.64 -27.66
CA GLY A 185 -1.82 46.87 -28.29
C GLY A 185 -2.89 47.91 -28.59
N SER A 186 -4.17 47.57 -28.43
CA SER A 186 -5.31 48.42 -28.78
C SER A 186 -5.27 49.77 -28.05
N SER A 187 -5.39 50.85 -28.81
CA SER A 187 -5.50 52.22 -28.28
C SER A 187 -6.91 52.51 -27.83
N LEU A 188 -7.08 53.19 -26.69
CA LEU A 188 -8.38 53.72 -26.31
C LEU A 188 -8.84 54.82 -27.30
N PRO A 189 -10.16 54.97 -27.52
CA PRO A 189 -10.72 56.07 -28.30
C PRO A 189 -10.31 57.45 -27.74
N SER A 190 -10.23 58.47 -28.60
CA SER A 190 -9.78 59.82 -28.22
C SER A 190 -10.68 60.56 -27.23
N TRP A 191 -11.93 60.12 -27.08
CA TRP A 191 -12.87 60.67 -26.10
C TRP A 191 -12.74 60.02 -24.71
N ALA A 192 -11.95 58.95 -24.57
CA ALA A 192 -11.74 58.28 -23.30
C ALA A 192 -10.79 59.11 -22.42
N SER A 193 -11.27 59.53 -21.26
CA SER A 193 -10.49 60.32 -20.28
C SER A 193 -9.23 59.61 -19.77
N SER A 194 -9.16 58.28 -19.88
CA SER A 194 -8.05 57.44 -19.40
C SER A 194 -6.97 57.13 -20.46
N GLN A 195 -6.98 57.80 -21.61
CA GLN A 195 -6.08 57.48 -22.72
C GLN A 195 -4.59 57.57 -22.34
N SER A 196 -4.21 58.50 -21.45
CA SER A 196 -2.84 58.68 -20.97
C SER A 196 -2.40 57.66 -19.91
N SER A 197 -3.32 57.08 -19.13
CA SER A 197 -3.02 56.12 -18.05
C SER A 197 -3.12 54.66 -18.49
N TRP A 198 -3.82 54.37 -19.61
CA TRP A 198 -4.01 53.01 -20.12
C TRP A 198 -2.70 52.27 -20.43
N GLY A 199 -1.70 52.96 -20.97
CA GLY A 199 -0.38 52.38 -21.22
C GLY A 199 0.30 51.88 -19.94
N ALA A 200 0.25 52.69 -18.88
CA ALA A 200 0.81 52.34 -17.57
C ALA A 200 0.02 51.18 -16.92
N LEU A 201 -1.32 51.23 -16.99
CA LEU A 201 -2.18 50.15 -16.49
C LEU A 201 -1.85 48.80 -17.15
N ARG A 202 -1.73 48.76 -18.48
CA ARG A 202 -1.34 47.55 -19.22
C ARG A 202 0.02 47.01 -18.78
N GLN A 203 1.02 47.87 -18.63
CA GLN A 203 2.35 47.47 -18.17
C GLN A 203 2.32 46.90 -16.75
N SER A 204 1.54 47.50 -15.86
CA SER A 204 1.35 47.02 -14.49
C SER A 204 0.61 45.69 -14.44
N LEU A 205 -0.43 45.47 -15.27
CA LEU A 205 -1.11 44.18 -15.41
C LEU A 205 -0.15 43.08 -15.88
N LYS A 206 0.72 43.40 -16.85
CA LYS A 206 1.77 42.48 -17.30
C LYS A 206 2.78 42.19 -16.18
N SER A 207 3.19 43.18 -15.39
CA SER A 207 4.05 42.94 -14.24
C SER A 207 3.37 42.04 -13.19
N LEU A 208 2.07 42.25 -12.95
CA LEU A 208 1.28 41.49 -11.99
C LEU A 208 1.16 40.01 -12.38
N SER A 209 1.09 39.71 -13.68
CA SER A 209 1.01 38.33 -14.18
C SER A 209 2.16 37.43 -13.72
N VAL A 210 3.36 38.01 -13.55
CA VAL A 210 4.55 37.28 -13.09
C VAL A 210 4.37 36.83 -11.64
N GLU A 211 3.80 37.68 -10.78
CA GLU A 211 3.52 37.36 -9.38
C GLU A 211 2.48 36.23 -9.25
N PHE A 212 1.48 36.20 -10.14
CA PHE A 212 0.51 35.09 -10.19
C PHE A 212 1.14 33.76 -10.60
N THR A 213 2.20 33.78 -11.40
CA THR A 213 3.00 32.58 -11.69
C THR A 213 3.73 32.10 -10.42
N VAL A 214 4.28 33.02 -9.62
CA VAL A 214 4.90 32.68 -8.33
C VAL A 214 3.87 32.11 -7.35
N LEU A 215 2.68 32.72 -7.25
CA LEU A 215 1.58 32.20 -6.43
C LEU A 215 1.16 30.80 -6.86
N SER A 216 1.04 30.55 -8.16
CA SER A 216 0.76 29.22 -8.71
C SER A 216 1.82 28.21 -8.28
N ASP A 217 3.11 28.55 -8.40
CA ASP A 217 4.21 27.68 -7.99
C ASP A 217 4.17 27.35 -6.49
N LYS A 218 3.84 28.34 -5.63
CA LYS A 218 3.69 28.12 -4.19
C LYS A 218 2.51 27.22 -3.86
N ALA A 219 1.35 27.45 -4.47
CA ALA A 219 0.18 26.59 -4.32
C ALA A 219 0.47 25.15 -4.81
N ALA A 220 1.17 24.99 -5.93
CA ALA A 220 1.56 23.69 -6.46
C ALA A 220 2.57 22.97 -5.54
N GLN A 221 3.51 23.71 -4.93
CA GLN A 221 4.43 23.17 -3.92
C GLN A 221 3.69 22.67 -2.68
N GLN A 222 2.70 23.43 -2.20
CA GLN A 222 1.84 22.99 -1.09
C GLN A 222 1.08 21.70 -1.45
N GLY A 223 0.44 21.64 -2.62
CA GLY A 223 -0.27 20.45 -3.07
C GLY A 223 0.63 19.21 -3.16
N ARG A 224 1.88 19.36 -3.63
CA ARG A 224 2.87 18.28 -3.63
C ARG A 224 3.26 17.81 -2.23
N ARG A 225 3.48 18.74 -1.28
CA ARG A 225 3.75 18.39 0.13
C ARG A 225 2.58 17.64 0.75
N GLU A 226 1.34 18.10 0.52
CA GLU A 226 0.15 17.41 1.01
C GLU A 226 0.03 15.99 0.44
N GLU A 227 0.25 15.82 -0.86
CA GLU A 227 0.23 14.52 -1.52
C GLU A 227 1.33 13.58 -1.00
N ASP A 228 2.59 14.03 -1.01
CA ASP A 228 3.74 13.16 -0.73
C ASP A 228 3.95 12.93 0.78
N ASP A 229 3.71 13.93 1.62
CA ASP A 229 3.99 13.82 3.06
C ASP A 229 2.79 13.43 3.90
N VAL A 230 1.58 13.57 3.39
CA VAL A 230 0.34 13.26 4.13
C VAL A 230 -0.40 12.11 3.46
N VAL A 231 -0.82 12.27 2.20
CA VAL A 231 -1.63 11.25 1.50
C VAL A 231 -0.87 9.94 1.35
N GLU A 232 0.38 9.97 0.88
CA GLU A 232 1.18 8.75 0.72
C GLU A 232 1.47 8.03 2.05
N LYS A 233 1.69 8.77 3.14
CA LYS A 233 1.90 8.16 4.47
C LYS A 233 0.62 7.56 5.03
N LEU A 234 -0.53 8.20 4.81
CA LEU A 234 -1.85 7.62 5.11
C LEU A 234 -2.11 6.35 4.30
N SER A 235 -1.81 6.37 2.99
CA SER A 235 -1.93 5.20 2.12
C SER A 235 -1.00 4.06 2.54
N LEU A 236 0.25 4.35 2.95
CA LEU A 236 1.17 3.35 3.47
C LEU A 236 0.61 2.65 4.71
N PHE A 237 0.05 3.42 5.64
CA PHE A 237 -0.53 2.85 6.86
C PHE A 237 -1.81 2.06 6.54
N LEU A 238 -2.65 2.54 5.63
CA LEU A 238 -3.82 1.82 5.16
C LEU A 238 -3.49 0.50 4.47
N ASP A 239 -2.46 0.48 3.62
CA ASP A 239 -1.99 -0.74 2.96
C ASP A 239 -1.56 -1.78 4.02
N LEU A 240 -0.87 -1.35 5.08
CA LEU A 240 -0.50 -2.22 6.20
C LEU A 240 -1.74 -2.76 6.95
N LEU A 241 -2.69 -1.89 7.30
CA LEU A 241 -3.92 -2.26 8.01
C LEU A 241 -4.80 -3.19 7.16
N GLN A 242 -4.91 -2.95 5.86
CA GLN A 242 -5.65 -3.81 4.94
C GLN A 242 -4.99 -5.19 4.86
N SER A 243 -3.66 -5.24 4.79
CA SER A 243 -2.92 -6.50 4.73
C SER A 243 -3.07 -7.34 6.01
N TYR A 244 -3.25 -6.69 7.17
CA TYR A 244 -3.63 -7.36 8.41
C TYR A 244 -5.06 -7.94 8.35
N ARG A 245 -6.01 -7.22 7.74
CA ARG A 245 -7.36 -7.77 7.52
C ARG A 245 -7.31 -9.00 6.61
N ASP A 246 -6.51 -8.95 5.54
CA ASP A 246 -6.32 -10.07 4.63
C ASP A 246 -5.66 -11.27 5.33
N LEU A 247 -4.74 -11.04 6.28
CA LEU A 247 -4.20 -12.08 7.16
C LEU A 247 -5.29 -12.70 8.05
N CYS A 248 -6.14 -11.89 8.69
CA CYS A 248 -7.26 -12.39 9.50
C CYS A 248 -8.14 -13.33 8.65
N GLU A 249 -8.48 -12.91 7.44
CA GLU A 249 -9.30 -13.72 6.53
C GLU A 249 -8.62 -15.03 6.13
N ARG A 250 -7.30 -15.01 5.84
CA ARG A 250 -6.53 -16.23 5.56
C ARG A 250 -6.47 -17.18 6.74
N HIS A 251 -6.35 -16.65 7.96
CA HIS A 251 -6.38 -17.47 9.17
C HIS A 251 -7.74 -18.17 9.33
N GLU A 252 -8.84 -17.40 9.28
CA GLU A 252 -10.19 -17.89 9.52
C GLU A 252 -10.68 -18.84 8.44
N LYS A 253 -10.54 -18.46 7.16
CA LYS A 253 -11.02 -19.23 6.01
C LYS A 253 -10.05 -20.34 5.59
N GLY A 254 -8.79 -20.26 6.02
CA GLY A 254 -7.75 -21.25 5.77
C GLY A 254 -7.57 -22.20 6.94
N VAL A 255 -6.45 -22.07 7.65
CA VAL A 255 -6.00 -23.07 8.65
C VAL A 255 -7.03 -23.37 9.74
N LEU A 256 -7.75 -22.35 10.24
CA LEU A 256 -8.76 -22.54 11.27
C LEU A 256 -9.95 -23.35 10.74
N HIS A 257 -10.49 -22.96 9.58
CA HIS A 257 -11.59 -23.69 8.95
C HIS A 257 -11.20 -25.13 8.60
N GLU A 258 -10.01 -25.32 8.02
CA GLU A 258 -9.52 -26.65 7.66
C GLU A 258 -9.36 -27.54 8.91
N HIS A 259 -8.83 -27.00 10.01
CA HIS A 259 -8.70 -27.73 11.28
C HIS A 259 -10.07 -28.16 11.83
N GLN A 260 -11.06 -27.25 11.84
CA GLN A 260 -12.44 -27.56 12.26
C GLN A 260 -13.08 -28.65 11.38
N ARG A 261 -12.86 -28.57 10.06
CA ARG A 261 -13.36 -29.57 9.10
C ARG A 261 -12.74 -30.94 9.35
N ALA A 262 -11.43 -31.00 9.64
CA ALA A 262 -10.73 -32.24 9.96
C ALA A 262 -11.26 -32.89 11.25
N LEU A 263 -11.49 -32.11 12.31
CA LEU A 263 -12.11 -32.57 13.55
C LEU A 263 -13.52 -33.13 13.32
N HIS A 264 -14.34 -32.44 12.52
CA HIS A 264 -15.68 -32.91 12.18
C HIS A 264 -15.65 -34.26 11.44
N LYS A 265 -14.78 -34.38 10.43
CA LYS A 265 -14.61 -35.62 9.66
C LYS A 265 -14.17 -36.78 10.54
N TYR A 266 -13.23 -36.55 11.46
CA TYR A 266 -12.83 -37.55 12.46
C TYR A 266 -14.00 -38.01 13.34
N GLY A 267 -14.81 -37.06 13.83
CA GLY A 267 -16.02 -37.40 14.61
C GLY A 267 -17.05 -38.22 13.83
N VAL A 268 -17.18 -38.02 12.52
CA VAL A 268 -18.02 -38.87 11.65
C VAL A 268 -17.42 -40.28 11.52
N MET A 269 -16.13 -40.39 11.24
CA MET A 269 -15.44 -41.67 11.06
C MET A 269 -15.48 -42.51 12.34
N LYS A 270 -15.30 -41.89 13.51
CA LYS A 270 -15.40 -42.59 14.81
C LYS A 270 -16.80 -43.16 15.04
N ARG A 271 -17.87 -42.41 14.67
CA ARG A 271 -19.25 -42.91 14.74
C ARG A 271 -19.50 -44.07 13.79
N GLN A 272 -18.96 -44.01 12.57
CA GLN A 272 -19.05 -45.11 11.59
C GLN A 272 -18.34 -46.36 12.09
N MET A 273 -17.16 -46.22 12.69
CA MET A 273 -16.42 -47.32 13.30
C MET A 273 -17.26 -47.98 14.40
N MET A 274 -17.82 -47.19 15.32
CA MET A 274 -18.69 -47.72 16.38
C MET A 274 -19.91 -48.49 15.84
N SER A 275 -20.48 -48.09 14.70
CA SER A 275 -21.56 -48.84 14.06
C SER A 275 -21.09 -50.11 13.34
N ALA A 276 -19.91 -50.10 12.73
CA ALA A 276 -19.36 -51.23 11.97
C ALA A 276 -18.90 -52.37 12.89
N THR A 277 -18.34 -52.05 14.07
CA THR A 277 -17.89 -53.07 15.06
C THR A 277 -19.06 -53.90 15.63
N VAL A 278 -20.29 -53.41 15.52
CA VAL A 278 -21.51 -54.12 15.97
C VAL A 278 -21.98 -55.16 14.94
N GLN A 279 -21.52 -55.11 13.68
CA GLN A 279 -21.90 -56.05 12.62
C GLN A 279 -20.77 -57.05 12.30
N PRO A 280 -20.93 -58.36 12.57
CA PRO A 280 -19.82 -59.33 12.50
C PRO A 280 -19.27 -59.67 11.09
N LYS A 281 -19.89 -59.19 10.01
CA LYS A 281 -19.62 -59.68 8.63
C LYS A 281 -18.59 -58.87 7.83
N GLU A 282 -18.02 -57.80 8.37
CA GLU A 282 -17.15 -56.90 7.60
C GLU A 282 -15.78 -56.58 8.26
N GLN A 283 -15.06 -57.58 8.77
CA GLN A 283 -13.76 -57.36 9.42
C GLN A 283 -12.73 -56.60 8.56
N ALA A 284 -12.69 -56.86 7.24
CA ALA A 284 -11.81 -56.14 6.32
C ALA A 284 -12.21 -54.65 6.11
N SER A 285 -13.49 -54.28 6.32
CA SER A 285 -13.93 -52.87 6.25
C SER A 285 -13.55 -52.11 7.52
N VAL A 286 -13.53 -52.80 8.67
CA VAL A 286 -13.13 -52.25 9.96
C VAL A 286 -11.63 -51.92 9.98
N GLU A 287 -10.75 -52.81 9.51
CA GLU A 287 -9.30 -52.55 9.45
C GLU A 287 -8.97 -51.35 8.53
N GLN A 288 -9.67 -51.22 7.40
CA GLN A 288 -9.52 -50.07 6.51
C GLN A 288 -10.01 -48.77 7.17
N LEU A 289 -11.10 -48.81 7.93
CA LEU A 289 -11.60 -47.67 8.69
C LEU A 289 -10.63 -47.25 9.79
N GLU A 290 -10.05 -48.20 10.51
CA GLU A 290 -9.02 -47.95 11.54
C GLU A 290 -7.79 -47.25 10.95
N SER A 291 -7.24 -47.78 9.85
CA SER A 291 -6.11 -47.15 9.16
C SER A 291 -6.42 -45.70 8.74
N ARG A 292 -7.62 -45.45 8.22
CA ARG A 292 -8.06 -44.10 7.85
C ARG A 292 -8.25 -43.19 9.07
N ILE A 293 -8.66 -43.73 10.21
CA ILE A 293 -8.80 -42.97 11.47
C ILE A 293 -7.42 -42.52 11.96
N VAL A 294 -6.44 -43.42 11.99
CA VAL A 294 -5.06 -43.09 12.41
C VAL A 294 -4.45 -42.03 11.48
N GLN A 295 -4.64 -42.16 10.16
CA GLN A 295 -4.22 -41.12 9.21
C GLN A 295 -4.89 -39.77 9.48
N GLN A 296 -6.18 -39.78 9.83
CA GLN A 296 -6.92 -38.56 10.16
C GLN A 296 -6.47 -37.94 11.49
N GLU A 297 -6.08 -38.73 12.49
CA GLU A 297 -5.51 -38.24 13.75
C GLU A 297 -4.17 -37.52 13.53
N ASN A 298 -3.27 -38.14 12.75
CA ASN A 298 -1.99 -37.51 12.39
C ASN A 298 -2.19 -36.18 11.63
N ALA A 299 -3.18 -36.14 10.73
CA ALA A 299 -3.55 -34.92 10.03
C ALA A 299 -4.09 -33.84 10.98
N ILE A 300 -4.98 -34.21 11.92
CA ILE A 300 -5.50 -33.29 12.93
C ILE A 300 -4.38 -32.71 13.78
N GLN A 301 -3.46 -33.54 14.27
CA GLN A 301 -2.33 -33.08 15.08
C GLN A 301 -1.48 -32.06 14.31
N THR A 302 -1.17 -32.34 13.03
CA THR A 302 -0.41 -31.41 12.18
C THR A 302 -1.16 -30.09 11.98
N MET A 303 -2.49 -30.14 11.78
CA MET A 303 -3.32 -28.96 11.59
C MET A 303 -3.49 -28.16 12.88
N GLU A 304 -3.56 -28.82 14.02
CA GLU A 304 -3.61 -28.19 15.34
C GLU A 304 -2.32 -27.40 15.60
N LEU A 305 -1.14 -27.99 15.33
CA LEU A 305 0.14 -27.30 15.42
C LEU A 305 0.22 -26.08 14.49
N ARG A 306 -0.21 -26.23 13.23
CA ARG A 306 -0.28 -25.12 12.27
C ARG A 306 -1.25 -24.03 12.72
N ASN A 307 -2.38 -24.40 13.33
CA ASN A 307 -3.35 -23.44 13.86
C ASN A 307 -2.76 -22.63 15.03
N TYR A 308 -2.07 -23.28 15.97
CA TYR A 308 -1.37 -22.57 17.04
C TYR A 308 -0.24 -21.68 16.50
N PHE A 309 0.55 -22.16 15.55
CA PHE A 309 1.57 -21.33 14.91
C PHE A 309 0.98 -20.13 14.18
N SER A 310 -0.16 -20.30 13.51
CA SER A 310 -0.85 -19.19 12.85
C SER A 310 -1.34 -18.15 13.85
N LEU A 311 -1.88 -18.54 15.00
CA LEU A 311 -2.28 -17.61 16.06
C LEU A 311 -1.07 -16.89 16.66
N PHE A 312 0.04 -17.60 16.84
CA PHE A 312 1.30 -17.01 17.29
C PHE A 312 1.80 -15.94 16.33
N CYS A 313 1.84 -16.25 15.03
CA CYS A 313 2.22 -15.27 14.02
C CYS A 313 1.26 -14.09 14.03
N LEU A 314 -0.05 -14.34 14.03
CA LEU A 314 -1.07 -13.28 14.05
C LEU A 314 -0.93 -12.37 15.28
N HIS A 315 -0.60 -12.93 16.44
CA HIS A 315 -0.30 -12.15 17.65
C HIS A 315 0.91 -11.23 17.44
N GLN A 316 2.01 -11.72 16.87
CA GLN A 316 3.17 -10.90 16.53
C GLN A 316 2.83 -9.81 15.51
N GLU A 317 2.06 -10.15 14.49
CA GLU A 317 1.61 -9.19 13.48
C GLU A 317 0.70 -8.11 14.08
N THR A 318 -0.16 -8.47 15.04
CA THR A 318 -1.00 -7.52 15.78
C THR A 318 -0.15 -6.51 16.55
N GLN A 319 0.90 -7.00 17.24
CA GLN A 319 1.85 -6.12 17.92
C GLN A 319 2.57 -5.19 16.93
N LEU A 320 2.95 -5.71 15.75
CA LEU A 320 3.57 -4.91 14.70
C LEU A 320 2.63 -3.78 14.25
N ILE A 321 1.35 -4.05 14.02
CA ILE A 321 0.37 -2.99 13.69
C ILE A 321 0.34 -1.88 14.76
N PHE A 322 0.33 -2.25 16.03
CA PHE A 322 0.31 -1.27 17.12
C PHE A 322 1.63 -0.49 17.26
N ILE A 323 2.77 -1.09 16.91
CA ILE A 323 4.06 -0.38 16.81
C ILE A 323 4.03 0.70 15.73
N TYR A 324 3.23 0.53 14.68
CA TYR A 324 3.07 1.54 13.62
C TYR A 324 2.12 2.68 14.00
N LEU A 325 1.25 2.56 15.01
CA LEU A 325 0.28 3.60 15.37
C LEU A 325 0.87 5.01 15.60
N PRO A 326 2.06 5.17 16.20
CA PRO A 326 2.71 6.47 16.35
C PRO A 326 3.03 7.19 15.03
N ILE A 327 2.92 6.53 13.87
CA ILE A 327 3.00 7.21 12.57
C ILE A 327 1.94 8.32 12.44
N THR A 328 0.83 8.20 13.17
CA THR A 328 -0.25 9.19 13.21
C THR A 328 0.24 10.58 13.57
N SER A 329 1.11 10.71 14.58
CA SER A 329 1.63 12.03 14.98
C SER A 329 2.51 12.64 13.90
N HIS A 330 3.28 11.82 13.19
CA HIS A 330 4.12 12.26 12.07
C HIS A 330 3.27 12.71 10.88
N ILE A 331 2.18 12.01 10.57
CA ILE A 331 1.25 12.37 9.51
C ILE A 331 0.56 13.70 9.83
N LEU A 332 0.03 13.84 11.06
CA LEU A 332 -0.63 15.07 11.49
C LEU A 332 0.35 16.25 11.56
N GLY A 333 1.56 16.02 12.05
CA GLY A 333 2.63 17.03 12.06
C GLY A 333 3.01 17.47 10.66
N ALA A 334 3.16 16.54 9.72
CA ALA A 334 3.42 16.85 8.32
C ALA A 334 2.28 17.67 7.68
N PHE A 335 1.03 17.31 7.98
CA PHE A 335 -0.13 18.06 7.52
C PHE A 335 -0.15 19.50 8.03
N VAL A 336 0.02 19.69 9.35
CA VAL A 336 0.07 21.03 9.96
C VAL A 336 1.22 21.85 9.38
N ASN A 337 2.40 21.26 9.25
CA ASN A 337 3.56 21.93 8.68
C ASN A 337 3.31 22.35 7.23
N SER A 338 2.69 21.50 6.41
CA SER A 338 2.34 21.84 5.03
C SER A 338 1.39 23.04 4.96
N GLN A 339 0.35 23.08 5.81
CA GLN A 339 -0.59 24.20 5.87
C GLN A 339 0.09 25.50 6.32
N VAL A 340 0.86 25.45 7.40
CA VAL A 340 1.56 26.63 7.95
C VAL A 340 2.54 27.19 6.91
N GLN A 341 3.34 26.32 6.31
CA GLN A 341 4.30 26.72 5.29
C GLN A 341 3.60 27.30 4.07
N GLY A 342 2.57 26.62 3.54
CA GLY A 342 1.81 27.08 2.39
C GLY A 342 1.17 28.45 2.60
N HIS A 343 0.49 28.65 3.72
CA HIS A 343 -0.12 29.94 4.05
C HIS A 343 0.91 31.05 4.26
N THR A 344 2.06 30.73 4.87
CA THR A 344 3.15 31.70 5.06
C THR A 344 3.75 32.13 3.73
N GLU A 345 4.06 31.17 2.86
CA GLU A 345 4.62 31.42 1.52
C GLU A 345 3.65 32.22 0.65
N MET A 346 2.36 31.85 0.63
CA MET A 346 1.33 32.59 -0.10
C MET A 346 1.15 34.00 0.45
N GLY A 347 1.08 34.14 1.78
CA GLY A 347 0.91 35.44 2.44
C GLY A 347 2.05 36.40 2.15
N GLN A 348 3.30 35.92 2.08
CA GLN A 348 4.45 36.73 1.69
C GLN A 348 4.26 37.33 0.29
N VAL A 349 3.90 36.50 -0.70
CA VAL A 349 3.71 36.97 -2.08
C VAL A 349 2.54 37.96 -2.17
N TRP A 350 1.44 37.72 -1.45
CA TRP A 350 0.32 38.67 -1.40
C TRP A 350 0.71 40.02 -0.78
N ASN A 351 1.49 40.01 0.29
CA ASN A 351 1.99 41.23 0.93
C ASN A 351 2.96 42.01 0.02
N GLU A 352 3.76 41.32 -0.79
CA GLU A 352 4.63 41.95 -1.80
C GLU A 352 3.85 42.52 -2.98
N LEU A 353 2.69 41.94 -3.29
CA LEU A 353 1.80 42.35 -4.37
C LEU A 353 0.95 43.59 -4.01
N GLN A 354 0.52 43.70 -2.76
CA GLN A 354 -0.31 44.80 -2.27
C GLN A 354 0.24 46.22 -2.61
N PRO A 355 1.52 46.57 -2.34
CA PRO A 355 2.03 47.90 -2.68
C PRO A 355 2.12 48.12 -4.21
N LYS A 356 2.31 47.05 -5.00
CA LYS A 356 2.35 47.14 -6.48
C LYS A 356 0.98 47.52 -7.05
N LEU A 357 -0.11 47.21 -6.35
CA LEU A 357 -1.46 47.66 -6.71
C LEU A 357 -1.68 49.16 -6.48
N GLY A 358 -0.92 49.79 -5.57
CA GLY A 358 -0.98 51.25 -5.37
C GLY A 358 -0.53 52.05 -6.59
N CYS A 359 0.17 51.43 -7.55
CA CYS A 359 0.52 52.04 -8.83
C CYS A 359 -0.57 51.89 -9.90
N LEU A 360 -1.65 51.16 -9.62
CA LEU A 360 -2.78 50.91 -10.53
C LEU A 360 -3.98 51.84 -10.27
N PHE A 361 -4.07 52.46 -9.09
CA PHE A 361 -5.20 53.28 -8.64
C PHE A 361 -4.78 54.69 -8.23
#